data_AF-A0A4U0ZKD7-F1
#
_entry.id   AF-A0A4U0ZKD7-F1
#
_cell.length_a   1.000
_cell.length_b   1.000
_cell.length_c   1.000
_cell.angle_alpha   90.00
_cell.angle_beta   90.00
_cell.angle_gamma   90.00
#
_symmetry.space_group_name_H-M   'P 1'
#
loop_
_entity.id
_entity.type
_entity.pdbx_description
1 polymer ?
#
loop_
_entity_poly.entity_id
_entity_poly.type
_entity_poly.pdbx_seq_one_letter_code
_entity_poly.pdbx_strand_id
1 'polypeptide(L)'
;MKFVTKLSVLVAISMLASGCVTQKGIDSQERIPPQSNTEQTLPEDKVEDGTLEQEGKGLVEEGDIPAQGALEQDALVQGETVSEPKEQPKRKVGVFINAKKFPSHTHVGTTKFNNFTKEYSYDWQLTSTVFNKLKTAIEHSSSFEVVDVTSKVKGAWQLDFVVKQNENWTFSENQNALRKSLLADGITRIIVIEEAPTVAITECGTYGCSEHESQGFGLFTRSFLGTDHYIASASFDISIENLDRPVDIAAQPLFKELLDDALKNERIEEFIPPKNFDEISDKELAPVKSFVVSYFDRLAATVAQYLSKQ
;
A
#
# COMPACT_ATOMS: atom_id res chain seq x y z
N MET A 1 -0.49 0.96 21.92
CA MET A 1 0.48 2.05 22.14
C MET A 1 1.87 1.57 21.72
N LYS A 2 2.53 2.28 20.81
CA LYS A 2 4.00 2.36 20.65
C LYS A 2 4.23 3.70 19.95
N PHE A 3 4.91 4.64 20.60
CA PHE A 3 5.39 5.87 19.94
C PHE A 3 6.77 5.56 19.35
N VAL A 4 6.98 5.89 18.07
CA VAL A 4 8.32 5.91 17.45
C VAL A 4 8.60 7.34 17.00
N THR A 5 8.87 8.21 17.97
CA THR A 5 9.47 9.51 17.72
C THR A 5 10.87 9.29 17.14
N LYS A 6 11.05 9.52 15.83
CA LYS A 6 12.32 9.36 15.11
C LYS A 6 13.37 10.36 15.64
N LEU A 7 14.07 10.01 16.73
CA LEU A 7 15.11 10.83 17.37
C LEU A 7 16.49 10.51 16.76
N SER A 8 17.06 11.44 16.00
CA SER A 8 18.39 11.30 15.40
C SER A 8 19.50 11.36 16.45
N VAL A 9 20.08 10.20 16.81
CA VAL A 9 21.21 10.10 17.74
C VAL A 9 22.54 10.17 16.98
N LEU A 10 23.33 11.21 17.23
CA LEU A 10 24.71 11.31 16.77
C LEU A 10 25.60 10.31 17.52
N VAL A 11 26.22 9.38 16.79
CA VAL A 11 27.11 8.36 17.37
C VAL A 11 28.48 8.95 17.66
N ALA A 12 28.77 9.20 18.94
CA ALA A 12 30.11 9.49 19.43
C ALA A 12 30.82 8.18 19.82
N ILE A 13 31.86 7.79 19.07
CA ILE A 13 32.62 6.56 19.34
C ILE A 13 33.59 6.81 20.50
N SER A 14 33.39 6.12 21.63
CA SER A 14 34.37 6.03 22.72
C SER A 14 34.74 4.57 22.96
N MET A 15 36.00 4.22 22.70
CA MET A 15 36.54 2.89 23.02
C MET A 15 36.94 2.82 24.49
N LEU A 16 36.43 1.83 25.22
CA LEU A 16 37.11 1.25 26.38
C LEU A 16 36.90 -0.27 26.36
N ALA A 17 37.95 -1.01 26.71
CA ALA A 17 37.97 -2.46 26.79
C ALA A 17 38.13 -2.92 28.25
N SER A 18 37.57 -4.08 28.60
CA SER A 18 38.06 -5.06 29.61
C SER A 18 36.95 -6.02 30.07
N GLY A 19 37.32 -7.25 30.45
CA GLY A 19 36.48 -8.16 31.23
C GLY A 19 36.09 -9.46 30.52
N CYS A 20 36.27 -10.60 31.20
CA CYS A 20 36.03 -11.95 30.68
C CYS A 20 35.36 -12.85 31.76
N VAL A 21 34.97 -14.08 31.37
CA VAL A 21 34.61 -15.25 32.22
C VAL A 21 33.33 -15.09 33.09
N THR A 22 32.52 -16.11 33.47
CA THR A 22 32.61 -17.59 33.39
C THR A 22 31.22 -18.28 33.22
N GLN A 23 31.22 -19.58 32.89
CA GLN A 23 30.05 -20.47 32.72
C GLN A 23 29.36 -20.93 34.01
N LYS A 24 28.05 -21.23 33.94
CA LYS A 24 27.30 -22.42 34.45
C LYS A 24 25.77 -22.15 34.31
N GLY A 25 24.86 -23.10 34.09
CA GLY A 25 24.98 -24.54 33.79
C GLY A 25 23.82 -25.37 34.39
N ILE A 26 23.49 -26.52 33.78
CA ILE A 26 22.70 -27.67 34.30
C ILE A 26 21.16 -27.73 34.03
N ASP A 27 20.80 -28.78 33.29
CA ASP A 27 19.59 -29.64 33.20
C ASP A 27 18.13 -29.16 33.02
N SER A 28 17.60 -29.53 31.83
CA SER A 28 16.63 -30.63 31.63
C SER A 28 15.39 -30.77 32.53
N GLN A 29 14.19 -30.60 31.93
CA GLN A 29 13.16 -31.64 32.00
C GLN A 29 12.20 -31.63 30.81
N GLU A 30 11.71 -32.83 30.46
CA GLU A 30 10.93 -33.18 29.27
C GLU A 30 9.44 -33.30 29.61
N ARG A 31 8.53 -32.78 28.77
CA ARG A 31 7.08 -33.05 28.83
C ARG A 31 6.44 -33.11 27.45
N ILE A 32 5.83 -34.25 27.14
CA ILE A 32 5.06 -34.53 25.93
C ILE A 32 3.59 -34.12 26.16
N PRO A 33 2.89 -33.51 25.18
CA PRO A 33 1.48 -33.13 25.31
C PRO A 33 0.53 -34.34 25.11
N PRO A 34 -0.68 -34.32 25.70
CA PRO A 34 -1.71 -35.31 25.41
C PRO A 34 -2.36 -35.05 24.02
N GLN A 35 -2.54 -36.10 23.23
CA GLN A 35 -3.40 -36.08 22.04
C GLN A 35 -4.87 -36.30 22.43
N SER A 36 -5.79 -35.79 21.61
CA SER A 36 -7.20 -36.22 21.62
C SER A 36 -7.75 -36.24 20.18
N ASN A 37 -7.87 -37.43 19.60
CA ASN A 37 -8.63 -37.65 18.36
C ASN A 37 -10.11 -37.84 18.70
N THR A 38 -11.02 -37.42 17.80
CA THR A 38 -12.19 -38.19 17.26
C THR A 38 -13.03 -37.27 16.35
N GLU A 39 -12.65 -37.23 15.07
CA GLU A 39 -13.40 -37.74 13.91
C GLU A 39 -14.96 -37.68 13.83
N GLN A 40 -15.48 -37.58 12.57
CA GLN A 40 -16.86 -37.84 12.08
C GLN A 40 -17.98 -36.80 12.43
N THR A 41 -18.93 -36.41 11.55
CA THR A 41 -19.14 -36.61 10.09
C THR A 41 -20.04 -35.49 9.52
N LEU A 42 -20.06 -35.26 8.18
CA LEU A 42 -21.19 -34.62 7.48
C LEU A 42 -22.38 -35.60 7.34
N PRO A 43 -23.56 -35.09 6.95
CA PRO A 43 -24.12 -35.53 5.66
C PRO A 43 -24.64 -34.37 4.77
N GLU A 44 -24.67 -34.60 3.46
CA GLU A 44 -25.32 -33.75 2.45
C GLU A 44 -26.60 -34.43 1.87
N ASP A 45 -27.35 -33.62 1.10
CA ASP A 45 -28.05 -33.98 -0.16
C ASP A 45 -29.57 -34.32 -0.14
N LYS A 46 -30.20 -34.10 -1.31
CA LYS A 46 -31.58 -34.46 -1.79
C LYS A 46 -32.72 -33.49 -1.37
N VAL A 47 -33.82 -33.25 -2.12
CA VAL A 47 -34.40 -33.75 -3.42
C VAL A 47 -35.59 -32.81 -3.80
N GLU A 48 -36.05 -32.53 -5.04
CA GLU A 48 -35.56 -32.60 -6.43
C GLU A 48 -36.48 -31.71 -7.35
N ASP A 49 -35.94 -31.07 -8.41
CA ASP A 49 -36.59 -30.69 -9.70
C ASP A 49 -37.74 -29.64 -9.82
N GLY A 50 -37.94 -29.10 -11.04
CA GLY A 50 -39.05 -28.25 -11.51
C GLY A 50 -38.68 -27.28 -12.65
N THR A 51 -39.00 -27.61 -13.92
CA THR A 51 -38.51 -26.89 -15.14
C THR A 51 -39.65 -26.41 -16.08
N LEU A 52 -39.33 -25.56 -17.08
CA LEU A 52 -40.11 -25.14 -18.29
C LEU A 52 -41.04 -23.90 -18.12
N GLU A 53 -40.89 -22.79 -18.87
CA GLU A 53 -41.45 -22.42 -20.23
C GLU A 53 -42.71 -21.52 -20.13
N GLN A 54 -43.14 -20.65 -21.08
CA GLN A 54 -42.52 -20.00 -22.27
C GLN A 54 -43.36 -18.72 -22.65
N GLU A 55 -42.85 -17.91 -23.59
CA GLU A 55 -43.38 -16.71 -24.29
C GLU A 55 -44.90 -16.37 -24.33
N GLY A 56 -45.20 -15.07 -24.46
CA GLY A 56 -46.49 -14.51 -24.92
C GLY A 56 -46.31 -13.19 -25.71
N LYS A 57 -47.21 -12.86 -26.66
CA LYS A 57 -47.04 -11.77 -27.67
C LYS A 57 -48.23 -10.80 -27.78
N GLY A 58 -47.94 -9.55 -28.20
CA GLY A 58 -48.87 -8.64 -28.89
C GLY A 58 -49.68 -7.66 -28.00
N LEU A 59 -50.36 -6.64 -28.55
CA LEU A 59 -50.23 -6.01 -29.88
C LEU A 59 -50.82 -4.57 -29.89
N VAL A 60 -50.51 -3.80 -30.94
CA VAL A 60 -50.81 -2.36 -31.24
C VAL A 60 -52.28 -1.90 -31.05
N GLU A 61 -52.48 -0.61 -30.69
CA GLU A 61 -53.58 0.23 -31.25
C GLU A 61 -53.21 1.74 -31.29
N GLU A 62 -53.89 2.53 -32.12
CA GLU A 62 -53.61 3.96 -32.44
C GLU A 62 -54.75 4.91 -31.97
N GLY A 63 -54.51 6.23 -31.99
CA GLY A 63 -55.53 7.27 -31.74
C GLY A 63 -55.03 8.68 -32.14
N ASP A 64 -55.89 9.52 -32.73
CA ASP A 64 -55.45 10.59 -33.65
C ASP A 64 -56.28 11.91 -33.60
N ILE A 65 -55.64 13.05 -33.96
CA ILE A 65 -56.15 14.42 -34.27
C ILE A 65 -57.09 15.15 -33.24
N PRO A 66 -57.37 16.49 -33.36
CA PRO A 66 -56.92 17.54 -34.29
C PRO A 66 -56.27 18.78 -33.61
N ALA A 67 -56.20 19.95 -34.28
CA ALA A 67 -55.34 21.10 -33.94
C ALA A 67 -55.96 22.51 -34.14
N GLN A 68 -55.12 23.55 -34.01
CA GLN A 68 -55.28 25.00 -34.32
C GLN A 68 -55.76 25.95 -33.21
N GLY A 69 -55.12 27.13 -33.17
CA GLY A 69 -55.46 28.27 -32.31
C GLY A 69 -54.24 29.17 -32.06
N ALA A 70 -54.15 30.32 -32.74
CA ALA A 70 -53.02 31.25 -32.64
C ALA A 70 -53.38 32.51 -31.83
N LEU A 71 -52.45 32.99 -31.00
CA LEU A 71 -52.39 34.36 -30.51
C LEU A 71 -50.94 34.82 -30.38
N GLU A 72 -50.67 36.04 -30.82
CA GLU A 72 -49.40 36.74 -30.63
C GLU A 72 -49.37 37.40 -29.24
N GLN A 73 -48.18 37.53 -28.64
CA GLN A 73 -47.96 38.51 -27.57
C GLN A 73 -46.47 38.85 -27.43
N ASP A 74 -46.13 40.12 -27.64
CA ASP A 74 -44.78 40.64 -27.43
C ASP A 74 -44.38 40.60 -25.94
N ALA A 75 -43.20 40.06 -25.66
CA ALA A 75 -42.52 40.24 -24.39
C ALA A 75 -41.01 40.40 -24.63
N LEU A 76 -40.39 41.40 -24.00
CA LEU A 76 -38.97 41.68 -24.16
C LEU A 76 -38.13 40.53 -23.58
N VAL A 77 -37.49 39.73 -24.45
CA VAL A 77 -36.34 38.92 -24.04
C VAL A 77 -35.16 39.86 -23.82
N GLN A 78 -34.98 40.31 -22.57
CA GLN A 78 -33.66 40.78 -22.15
C GLN A 78 -32.71 39.59 -22.23
N GLY A 79 -31.60 39.76 -22.94
CA GLY A 79 -30.64 38.69 -23.14
C GLY A 79 -29.94 38.32 -21.84
N GLU A 80 -30.41 37.27 -21.17
CA GLU A 80 -29.59 36.55 -20.20
C GLU A 80 -28.36 36.02 -20.95
N THR A 81 -27.22 36.67 -20.73
CA THR A 81 -25.93 36.12 -21.13
C THR A 81 -25.71 34.85 -20.31
N VAL A 82 -26.08 33.71 -20.88
CA VAL A 82 -25.78 32.39 -20.32
C VAL A 82 -24.26 32.30 -20.17
N SER A 83 -23.79 32.54 -18.95
CA SER A 83 -22.39 32.36 -18.63
C SER A 83 -22.05 30.88 -18.85
N GLU A 84 -21.10 30.60 -19.74
CA GLU A 84 -20.58 29.25 -19.91
C GLU A 84 -20.28 28.65 -18.53
N PRO A 85 -20.64 27.38 -18.27
CA PRO A 85 -20.23 26.72 -17.04
C PRO A 85 -18.70 26.69 -17.00
N LYS A 86 -18.11 27.59 -16.21
CA LYS A 86 -16.68 27.54 -15.91
C LYS A 86 -16.42 26.21 -15.23
N GLU A 87 -15.86 25.26 -15.98
CA GLU A 87 -15.48 23.94 -15.46
C GLU A 87 -14.66 24.17 -14.20
N GLN A 88 -15.21 23.74 -13.05
CA GLN A 88 -14.51 23.95 -11.79
C GLN A 88 -13.22 23.15 -11.85
N PRO A 89 -12.04 23.78 -11.64
CA PRO A 89 -10.77 23.10 -11.83
C PRO A 89 -10.71 21.88 -10.91
N LYS A 90 -10.53 20.70 -11.52
CA LYS A 90 -10.56 19.43 -10.80
C LYS A 90 -9.57 19.46 -9.64
N ARG A 91 -10.05 19.08 -8.45
CA ARG A 91 -9.21 18.94 -7.26
C ARG A 91 -8.09 17.94 -7.57
N LYS A 92 -6.83 18.28 -7.30
CA LYS A 92 -5.72 17.38 -7.66
C LYS A 92 -5.24 16.56 -6.46
N VAL A 93 -4.83 15.32 -6.75
CA VAL A 93 -4.09 14.43 -5.86
C VAL A 93 -2.65 14.39 -6.37
N GLY A 94 -1.70 14.83 -5.56
CA GLY A 94 -0.29 14.68 -5.85
C GLY A 94 0.17 13.26 -5.50
N VAL A 95 0.95 12.63 -6.37
CA VAL A 95 1.61 11.35 -6.10
C VAL A 95 3.12 11.57 -6.14
N PHE A 96 3.80 11.08 -5.11
CA PHE A 96 5.25 11.05 -5.02
C PHE A 96 5.71 9.63 -4.66
N ILE A 97 6.69 9.11 -5.40
CA ILE A 97 7.19 7.74 -5.23
C ILE A 97 8.73 7.79 -5.14
N ASN A 98 9.27 7.71 -3.93
CA ASN A 98 10.69 7.55 -3.65
C ASN A 98 11.02 6.06 -3.50
N ALA A 99 11.25 5.38 -4.62
CA ALA A 99 11.65 3.99 -4.66
C ALA A 99 12.92 3.83 -5.51
N LYS A 100 13.73 2.83 -5.20
CA LYS A 100 14.85 2.42 -6.04
C LYS A 100 14.34 1.93 -7.39
N LYS A 101 15.22 1.99 -8.39
CA LYS A 101 14.93 1.47 -9.73
C LYS A 101 14.85 -0.07 -9.79
N PHE A 102 15.52 -0.75 -8.87
CA PHE A 102 15.83 -2.18 -8.95
C PHE A 102 15.39 -2.92 -7.69
N PRO A 103 14.86 -4.15 -7.81
CA PRO A 103 14.53 -4.98 -6.66
C PRO A 103 15.78 -5.36 -5.88
N SER A 104 15.62 -5.40 -4.57
CA SER A 104 16.63 -5.88 -3.63
C SER A 104 16.38 -7.35 -3.23
N HIS A 105 17.41 -7.96 -2.69
CA HIS A 105 17.35 -9.18 -1.91
C HIS A 105 18.08 -8.98 -0.58
N THR A 106 17.34 -9.06 0.52
CA THR A 106 17.88 -9.08 1.88
C THR A 106 17.95 -10.51 2.40
N HIS A 107 19.14 -11.02 2.68
CA HIS A 107 19.36 -12.35 3.22
C HIS A 107 19.80 -12.27 4.69
N VAL A 108 19.11 -13.01 5.56
CA VAL A 108 19.36 -13.10 7.00
C VAL A 108 19.59 -14.57 7.37
N GLY A 109 20.86 -14.95 7.47
CA GLY A 109 21.31 -16.28 7.82
C GLY A 109 21.48 -16.51 9.33
N THR A 110 22.06 -17.66 9.67
CA THR A 110 22.43 -18.03 11.05
C THR A 110 23.57 -17.19 11.65
N THR A 111 24.33 -16.45 10.84
CA THR A 111 25.45 -15.63 11.31
C THR A 111 25.50 -14.30 10.57
N LYS A 112 26.10 -13.27 11.18
CA LYS A 112 26.35 -11.98 10.51
C LYS A 112 27.27 -12.06 9.28
N PHE A 113 27.95 -13.19 9.05
CA PHE A 113 28.92 -13.35 7.97
C PHE A 113 28.31 -13.85 6.66
N ASN A 114 27.09 -14.43 6.71
CA ASN A 114 26.32 -14.78 5.52
C ASN A 114 25.13 -13.85 5.26
N ASN A 115 24.92 -12.82 6.09
CA ASN A 115 23.93 -11.78 5.83
C ASN A 115 24.40 -10.83 4.71
N PHE A 116 23.49 -10.46 3.81
CA PHE A 116 23.74 -9.45 2.78
C PHE A 116 22.46 -8.73 2.36
N THR A 117 22.62 -7.55 1.75
CA THR A 117 21.59 -6.93 0.92
C THR A 117 22.20 -6.68 -0.46
N LYS A 118 21.55 -7.19 -1.51
CA LYS A 118 22.00 -7.09 -2.92
C LYS A 118 20.89 -6.52 -3.79
N GLU A 119 21.21 -5.74 -4.81
CA GLU A 119 20.25 -5.29 -5.82
C GLU A 119 20.46 -6.06 -7.13
N TYR A 120 19.36 -6.46 -7.79
CA TYR A 120 19.39 -7.10 -9.09
C TYR A 120 18.90 -6.12 -10.15
N SER A 121 19.67 -5.89 -11.22
CA SER A 121 19.45 -4.80 -12.19
C SER A 121 18.28 -5.02 -13.16
N TYR A 122 17.16 -5.54 -12.68
CA TYR A 122 15.92 -5.72 -13.43
C TYR A 122 15.01 -4.51 -13.26
N ASP A 123 14.86 -3.72 -14.33
CA ASP A 123 13.95 -2.58 -14.36
C ASP A 123 12.50 -3.08 -14.40
N TRP A 124 11.88 -3.20 -13.22
CA TRP A 124 10.47 -3.54 -13.09
C TRP A 124 9.53 -2.39 -13.44
N GLN A 125 10.05 -1.22 -13.81
CA GLN A 125 9.28 -0.01 -14.09
C GLN A 125 8.30 0.34 -12.96
N LEU A 126 8.71 0.08 -11.71
CA LEU A 126 7.82 0.08 -10.55
C LEU A 126 7.19 1.46 -10.34
N THR A 127 7.98 2.53 -10.30
CA THR A 127 7.52 3.92 -10.13
C THR A 127 6.38 4.27 -11.10
N SER A 128 6.56 4.01 -12.40
CA SER A 128 5.55 4.25 -13.43
C SER A 128 4.35 3.30 -13.33
N THR A 129 4.57 2.04 -12.93
CA THR A 129 3.50 1.06 -12.74
C THR A 129 2.57 1.46 -11.59
N VAL A 130 3.15 1.87 -10.46
CA VAL A 130 2.44 2.34 -9.27
C VAL A 130 1.72 3.66 -9.53
N PHE A 131 2.39 4.63 -10.17
CA PHE A 131 1.75 5.89 -10.58
C PHE A 131 0.54 5.64 -11.50
N ASN A 132 0.68 4.79 -12.52
CA ASN A 132 -0.41 4.50 -13.46
C ASN A 132 -1.58 3.74 -12.80
N LYS A 133 -1.32 2.83 -11.85
CA LYS A 133 -2.37 2.16 -11.06
C LYS A 133 -3.16 3.15 -10.21
N LEU A 134 -2.46 4.01 -9.47
CA LEU A 134 -3.08 5.07 -8.67
C LEU A 134 -3.90 6.03 -9.54
N LYS A 135 -3.31 6.54 -10.63
CA LYS A 135 -3.96 7.42 -11.59
C LYS A 135 -5.25 6.82 -12.15
N THR A 136 -5.16 5.63 -12.71
CA THR A 136 -6.30 4.93 -13.33
C THR A 136 -7.41 4.66 -12.30
N ALA A 137 -7.06 4.18 -11.10
CA ALA A 137 -8.08 3.86 -10.09
C ALA A 137 -8.81 5.11 -9.57
N ILE A 138 -8.06 6.18 -9.26
CA ILE A 138 -8.62 7.41 -8.67
C ILE A 138 -9.40 8.23 -9.69
N GLU A 139 -8.88 8.41 -10.91
CA GLU A 139 -9.57 9.20 -11.95
C GLU A 139 -10.80 8.49 -12.53
N HIS A 140 -10.88 7.16 -12.39
CA HIS A 140 -12.07 6.39 -12.75
C HIS A 140 -13.13 6.37 -11.63
N SER A 141 -12.73 6.45 -10.35
CA SER A 141 -13.67 6.37 -9.21
C SER A 141 -14.16 7.72 -8.68
N SER A 142 -13.53 8.84 -9.07
CA SER A 142 -13.69 10.12 -8.37
C SER A 142 -13.58 11.35 -9.28
N SER A 143 -13.85 12.53 -8.73
CA SER A 143 -13.72 13.83 -9.41
C SER A 143 -12.28 14.38 -9.44
N PHE A 144 -11.30 13.65 -8.90
CA PHE A 144 -9.92 14.11 -8.77
C PHE A 144 -9.08 13.84 -10.03
N GLU A 145 -8.12 14.72 -10.30
CA GLU A 145 -7.02 14.51 -11.27
C GLU A 145 -5.77 14.05 -10.51
N VAL A 146 -5.01 13.08 -11.04
CA VAL A 146 -3.79 12.58 -10.41
C VAL A 146 -2.54 13.08 -11.13
N VAL A 147 -1.65 13.75 -10.39
CA VAL A 147 -0.43 14.39 -10.91
C VAL A 147 0.82 13.91 -10.19
N ASP A 148 1.89 13.69 -10.95
CA ASP A 148 3.23 13.43 -10.39
C ASP A 148 3.81 14.73 -9.84
N VAL A 149 4.20 14.73 -8.55
CA VAL A 149 4.81 15.90 -7.89
C VAL A 149 6.32 15.79 -7.71
N THR A 150 6.96 14.74 -8.22
CA THR A 150 8.41 14.49 -8.07
C THR A 150 9.26 15.67 -8.54
N SER A 151 8.86 16.38 -9.60
CA SER A 151 9.53 17.59 -10.09
C SER A 151 9.43 18.82 -9.15
N LYS A 152 8.51 18.81 -8.18
CA LYS A 152 8.27 19.87 -7.19
C LYS A 152 8.93 19.60 -5.83
N VAL A 153 9.55 18.43 -5.65
CA VAL A 153 10.00 17.89 -4.36
C VAL A 153 11.49 17.52 -4.43
N LYS A 154 12.28 17.86 -3.41
CA LYS A 154 13.73 17.57 -3.36
C LYS A 154 14.08 16.24 -2.67
N GLY A 155 13.10 15.58 -2.07
CA GLY A 155 13.22 14.28 -1.39
C GLY A 155 12.04 14.05 -0.44
N ALA A 156 11.79 12.80 -0.06
CA ALA A 156 10.65 12.41 0.78
C ALA A 156 10.62 13.11 2.14
N TRP A 157 11.78 13.47 2.69
CA TRP A 157 11.93 14.27 3.92
C TRP A 157 11.19 15.62 3.90
N GLN A 158 10.68 16.06 2.75
CA GLN A 158 9.84 17.26 2.61
C GLN A 158 8.32 17.00 2.74
N LEU A 159 7.88 15.74 2.86
CA LEU A 159 6.48 15.36 2.62
C LEU A 159 5.70 14.88 3.85
N ASP A 160 6.28 14.97 5.04
CA ASP A 160 5.59 14.87 6.32
C ASP A 160 4.89 16.21 6.62
N PHE A 161 3.67 16.40 6.10
CA PHE A 161 2.90 17.64 6.29
C PHE A 161 2.00 17.61 7.52
N VAL A 162 1.56 16.43 7.99
CA VAL A 162 0.58 16.26 9.07
C VAL A 162 1.18 15.49 10.25
N VAL A 163 1.60 16.23 11.28
CA VAL A 163 2.22 15.68 12.50
C VAL A 163 1.25 15.67 13.68
N LYS A 164 1.31 14.61 14.50
CA LYS A 164 0.50 14.48 15.71
C LYS A 164 1.15 15.20 16.90
N GLN A 165 0.48 16.22 17.43
CA GLN A 165 0.91 17.01 18.59
C GLN A 165 -0.23 17.09 19.62
N ASN A 166 0.06 16.78 20.89
CA ASN A 166 -0.93 16.83 21.98
C ASN A 166 -2.25 16.11 21.64
N GLU A 167 -2.12 14.86 21.16
CA GLU A 167 -3.19 14.00 20.59
C GLU A 167 -3.94 14.52 19.36
N ASN A 168 -3.67 15.74 18.89
CA ASN A 168 -4.32 16.35 17.73
C ASN A 168 -3.42 16.29 16.48
N TRP A 169 -4.02 16.26 15.29
CA TRP A 169 -3.30 16.42 14.03
C TRP A 169 -3.05 17.90 13.73
N THR A 170 -1.83 18.23 13.33
CA THR A 170 -1.37 19.61 13.11
C THR A 170 -0.49 19.68 11.86
N PHE A 171 -0.37 20.85 11.23
CA PHE A 171 0.53 21.00 10.08
C PHE A 171 1.98 21.18 10.51
N SER A 172 2.88 20.41 9.90
CA SER A 172 4.33 20.54 10.02
C SER A 172 4.79 21.92 9.53
N GLU A 173 5.37 22.72 10.43
CA GLU A 173 5.82 24.08 10.10
C GLU A 173 6.92 24.07 9.03
N ASN A 174 7.82 23.09 9.09
CA ASN A 174 8.93 22.89 8.16
C ASN A 174 8.44 22.74 6.70
N GLN A 175 7.36 21.98 6.48
CA GLN A 175 6.84 21.72 5.14
C GLN A 175 5.76 22.71 4.69
N ASN A 176 5.37 23.66 5.54
CA ASN A 176 4.27 24.60 5.30
C ASN A 176 4.48 25.47 4.04
N ALA A 177 5.73 25.71 3.63
CA ALA A 177 6.06 26.39 2.39
C ALA A 177 5.71 25.53 1.15
N LEU A 178 6.13 24.26 1.13
CA LEU A 178 5.82 23.32 0.05
C LEU A 178 4.31 23.04 0.00
N ARG A 179 3.66 22.85 1.16
CA ARG A 179 2.21 22.67 1.29
C ARG A 179 1.43 23.80 0.61
N LYS A 180 1.82 25.05 0.85
CA LYS A 180 1.21 26.23 0.22
C LYS A 180 1.44 26.28 -1.30
N SER A 181 2.60 25.85 -1.78
CA SER A 181 2.87 25.74 -3.22
C SER A 181 1.95 24.70 -3.87
N LEU A 182 1.86 23.49 -3.28
CA LEU A 182 1.01 22.41 -3.78
C LEU A 182 -0.47 22.82 -3.78
N LEU A 183 -0.96 23.47 -2.72
CA LEU A 183 -2.32 24.02 -2.68
C LEU A 183 -2.56 25.07 -3.78
N ALA A 184 -1.58 25.91 -4.11
CA ALA A 184 -1.68 26.88 -5.20
C ALA A 184 -1.70 26.22 -6.60
N ASP A 185 -1.09 25.05 -6.75
CA ASP A 185 -1.21 24.19 -7.94
C ASP A 185 -2.57 23.43 -8.02
N GLY A 186 -3.48 23.64 -7.05
CA GLY A 186 -4.76 22.92 -6.94
C GLY A 186 -4.64 21.52 -6.31
N ILE A 187 -3.47 21.16 -5.79
CA ILE A 187 -3.21 19.87 -5.14
C ILE A 187 -3.70 19.95 -3.70
N THR A 188 -4.78 19.22 -3.41
CA THR A 188 -5.46 19.23 -2.11
C THR A 188 -5.12 18.00 -1.26
N ARG A 189 -4.71 16.91 -1.91
CA ARG A 189 -4.30 15.64 -1.28
C ARG A 189 -2.91 15.27 -1.77
N ILE A 190 -2.12 14.60 -0.96
CA ILE A 190 -0.89 13.94 -1.42
C ILE A 190 -0.88 12.47 -1.01
N ILE A 191 -0.29 11.64 -1.86
CA ILE A 191 0.06 10.25 -1.61
C ILE A 191 1.59 10.17 -1.71
N VAL A 192 2.21 9.70 -0.64
CA VAL A 192 3.66 9.55 -0.50
C VAL A 192 3.95 8.06 -0.37
N ILE A 193 4.80 7.54 -1.25
CA ILE A 193 5.27 6.15 -1.23
C ILE A 193 6.79 6.21 -1.13
N GLU A 194 7.35 5.80 -0.01
CA GLU A 194 8.79 5.77 0.23
C GLU A 194 9.24 4.34 0.50
N GLU A 195 10.29 3.88 -0.19
CA GLU A 195 10.93 2.60 0.10
C GLU A 195 11.62 2.68 1.47
N ALA A 196 11.16 1.85 2.40
CA ALA A 196 11.56 1.85 3.79
C ALA A 196 11.65 0.41 4.32
N PRO A 197 12.55 0.10 5.28
CA PRO A 197 12.62 -1.24 5.84
C PRO A 197 11.31 -1.66 6.51
N THR A 198 10.90 -2.91 6.30
CA THR A 198 9.69 -3.50 6.90
C THR A 198 9.99 -4.86 7.51
N VAL A 199 9.35 -5.19 8.62
CA VAL A 199 9.53 -6.48 9.30
C VAL A 199 8.96 -7.60 8.41
N ALA A 200 9.85 -8.40 7.84
CA ALA A 200 9.51 -9.48 6.91
C ALA A 200 9.17 -10.79 7.65
N ILE A 201 9.80 -11.04 8.80
CA ILE A 201 9.47 -12.15 9.70
C ILE A 201 9.80 -11.80 11.15
N THR A 202 8.97 -12.28 12.07
CA THR A 202 9.23 -12.24 13.52
C THR A 202 9.40 -13.66 14.04
N GLU A 203 10.60 -14.00 14.50
CA GLU A 203 10.92 -15.32 15.05
C GLU A 203 10.87 -15.28 16.57
N CYS A 204 9.92 -15.99 17.19
CA CYS A 204 9.76 -16.06 18.64
C CYS A 204 10.30 -17.38 19.21
N GLY A 205 11.18 -17.28 20.21
CA GLY A 205 11.73 -18.43 20.94
C GLY A 205 11.79 -18.19 22.46
N THR A 206 12.48 -19.08 23.18
CA THR A 206 12.54 -19.10 24.65
C THR A 206 13.04 -17.80 25.30
N TYR A 207 13.78 -16.98 24.55
CA TYR A 207 14.38 -15.73 25.03
C TYR A 207 13.66 -14.46 24.54
N GLY A 208 12.48 -14.60 23.92
CA GLY A 208 11.72 -13.51 23.31
C GLY A 208 11.67 -13.64 21.78
N CYS A 209 11.29 -12.55 21.11
CA CYS A 209 11.15 -12.51 19.65
C CYS A 209 12.21 -11.61 19.01
N SER A 210 12.74 -12.02 17.86
CA SER A 210 13.55 -11.20 16.96
C SER A 210 12.75 -10.84 15.72
N GLU A 211 12.64 -9.53 15.46
CA GLU A 211 12.09 -8.97 14.22
C GLU A 211 13.23 -8.90 13.18
N HIS A 212 12.97 -9.35 11.95
CA HIS A 212 13.94 -9.34 10.86
C HIS A 212 13.36 -8.56 9.66
N GLU A 213 14.04 -7.49 9.29
CA GLU A 213 13.57 -6.54 8.28
C GLU A 213 14.07 -6.87 6.87
N SER A 214 13.22 -6.72 5.85
CA SER A 214 13.69 -6.48 4.48
C SER A 214 14.12 -5.03 4.33
N GLN A 215 15.29 -4.78 3.75
CA GLN A 215 15.89 -3.43 3.63
C GLN A 215 15.51 -2.68 2.33
N GLY A 216 14.46 -3.14 1.65
CA GLY A 216 13.98 -2.62 0.36
C GLY A 216 13.04 -3.62 -0.30
N PHE A 217 12.30 -3.18 -1.33
CA PHE A 217 11.35 -4.06 -2.00
C PHE A 217 12.05 -5.21 -2.74
N GLY A 218 11.36 -6.34 -2.89
CA GLY A 218 11.89 -7.51 -3.57
C GLY A 218 11.90 -8.75 -2.67
N LEU A 219 13.00 -9.50 -2.67
CA LEU A 219 13.11 -10.78 -1.97
C LEU A 219 13.67 -10.59 -0.56
N PHE A 220 13.10 -11.29 0.41
CA PHE A 220 13.70 -11.51 1.72
C PHE A 220 13.90 -13.02 1.91
N THR A 221 15.11 -13.42 2.33
CA THR A 221 15.42 -14.82 2.62
C THR A 221 15.90 -14.97 4.06
N ARG A 222 15.20 -15.77 4.86
CA ARG A 222 15.62 -16.15 6.21
C ARG A 222 16.15 -17.58 6.20
N SER A 223 17.45 -17.76 6.42
CA SER A 223 18.10 -19.08 6.43
C SER A 223 18.49 -19.51 7.85
N PHE A 224 17.88 -20.58 8.35
CA PHE A 224 18.09 -21.07 9.72
C PHE A 224 18.21 -22.60 9.76
N LEU A 225 19.34 -23.10 10.27
CA LEU A 225 19.64 -24.52 10.51
C LEU A 225 19.38 -25.48 9.33
N GLY A 226 19.52 -24.99 8.09
CA GLY A 226 19.31 -25.76 6.85
C GLY A 226 17.92 -25.60 6.23
N THR A 227 17.05 -24.81 6.84
CA THR A 227 15.76 -24.38 6.28
C THR A 227 15.88 -22.95 5.77
N ASP A 228 15.35 -22.69 4.57
CA ASP A 228 15.18 -21.34 4.03
C ASP A 228 13.70 -20.94 4.04
N HIS A 229 13.42 -19.66 4.27
CA HIS A 229 12.11 -19.05 4.10
C HIS A 229 12.22 -17.87 3.14
N TYR A 230 11.57 -18.00 1.98
CA TYR A 230 11.55 -17.01 0.91
C TYR A 230 10.27 -16.18 1.00
N ILE A 231 10.43 -14.87 1.11
CA ILE A 231 9.35 -13.91 1.37
C ILE A 231 9.43 -12.80 0.33
N ALA A 232 8.34 -12.55 -0.38
CA ALA A 232 8.18 -11.35 -1.18
C ALA A 232 7.86 -10.17 -0.24
N SER A 233 8.61 -9.07 -0.36
CA SER A 233 8.50 -7.91 0.51
C SER A 233 8.19 -6.65 -0.29
N ALA A 234 7.08 -6.01 0.05
CA ALA A 234 6.68 -4.69 -0.42
C ALA A 234 7.10 -3.64 0.62
N SER A 235 8.41 -3.47 0.79
CA SER A 235 9.03 -2.66 1.85
C SER A 235 8.85 -1.16 1.59
N PHE A 236 7.67 -0.64 1.98
CA PHE A 236 7.27 0.75 1.79
C PHE A 236 6.61 1.35 3.04
N ASP A 237 6.95 2.60 3.33
CA ASP A 237 6.14 3.52 4.13
C ASP A 237 5.16 4.24 3.17
N ILE A 238 3.89 4.30 3.56
CA ILE A 238 2.82 4.96 2.80
C ILE A 238 2.22 6.07 3.68
N SER A 239 2.29 7.32 3.22
CA SER A 239 1.49 8.41 3.78
C SER A 239 0.44 8.88 2.79
N ILE A 240 -0.74 9.27 3.29
CA ILE A 240 -1.82 9.87 2.51
C ILE A 240 -2.33 11.03 3.35
N GLU A 241 -2.26 12.26 2.83
CA GLU A 241 -2.46 13.46 3.66
C GLU A 241 -3.38 14.48 2.99
N ASN A 242 -4.21 15.12 3.81
CA ASN A 242 -4.94 16.33 3.43
C ASN A 242 -4.02 17.55 3.57
N LEU A 243 -3.90 18.37 2.52
CA LEU A 243 -3.09 19.59 2.54
C LEU A 243 -3.88 20.83 3.00
N ASP A 244 -5.21 20.80 2.92
CA ASP A 244 -6.15 21.86 3.30
C ASP A 244 -6.47 21.86 4.82
N ARG A 245 -6.79 20.69 5.38
CA ARG A 245 -7.01 20.40 6.81
C ARG A 245 -5.93 19.43 7.32
N PRO A 246 -5.39 19.56 8.54
CA PRO A 246 -4.34 18.67 9.02
C PRO A 246 -4.96 17.32 9.42
N VAL A 247 -5.02 16.39 8.47
CA VAL A 247 -5.58 15.04 8.67
C VAL A 247 -4.78 14.03 7.85
N ASP A 248 -4.12 13.12 8.56
CA ASP A 248 -3.61 11.86 8.05
C ASP A 248 -4.79 10.97 7.63
N ILE A 249 -4.83 10.58 6.35
CA ILE A 249 -5.83 9.68 5.77
C ILE A 249 -5.44 8.22 6.00
N ALA A 250 -4.15 7.90 5.99
CA ALA A 250 -3.62 6.55 6.17
C ALA A 250 -3.83 6.02 7.61
N ALA A 251 -3.93 6.91 8.61
CA ALA A 251 -4.36 6.56 9.97
C ALA A 251 -5.81 6.06 10.09
N GLN A 252 -6.63 6.10 9.02
CA GLN A 252 -7.99 5.57 9.07
C GLN A 252 -8.01 4.03 9.00
N PRO A 253 -8.97 3.35 9.67
CA PRO A 253 -9.04 1.88 9.71
C PRO A 253 -9.04 1.20 8.34
N LEU A 254 -9.57 1.86 7.31
CA LEU A 254 -9.59 1.40 5.92
C LEU A 254 -8.20 1.14 5.31
N PHE A 255 -7.17 1.85 5.78
CA PHE A 255 -5.79 1.70 5.30
C PHE A 255 -4.92 0.81 6.19
N LYS A 256 -5.44 0.33 7.32
CA LYS A 256 -4.68 -0.44 8.32
C LYS A 256 -3.90 -1.61 7.68
N GLU A 257 -4.55 -2.38 6.81
CA GLU A 257 -3.96 -3.55 6.16
C GLU A 257 -2.83 -3.21 5.18
N LEU A 258 -2.76 -1.98 4.67
CA LEU A 258 -1.70 -1.52 3.78
C LEU A 258 -0.47 -1.01 4.55
N LEU A 259 -0.66 -0.67 5.83
CA LEU A 259 0.39 -0.25 6.76
C LEU A 259 0.91 -1.39 7.64
N ASP A 260 0.18 -2.51 7.73
CA ASP A 260 0.54 -3.69 8.51
C ASP A 260 1.67 -4.47 7.82
N ASP A 261 2.86 -4.52 8.43
CA ASP A 261 4.04 -5.17 7.85
C ASP A 261 3.81 -6.67 7.55
N ALA A 262 2.91 -7.34 8.27
CA ALA A 262 2.53 -8.73 7.98
C ALA A 262 1.76 -8.89 6.65
N LEU A 263 1.20 -7.81 6.10
CA LEU A 263 0.44 -7.77 4.83
C LEU A 263 1.18 -7.02 3.71
N LYS A 264 2.30 -6.37 4.05
CA LYS A 264 3.38 -5.96 3.13
C LYS A 264 4.33 -7.10 2.78
N ASN A 265 4.13 -8.31 3.32
CA ASN A 265 4.98 -9.47 3.11
C ASN A 265 4.15 -10.72 2.77
N GLU A 266 4.67 -11.60 1.90
CA GLU A 266 4.07 -12.89 1.56
C GLU A 266 5.16 -13.97 1.48
N ARG A 267 4.99 -15.07 2.23
CA ARG A 267 5.89 -16.22 2.15
C ARG A 267 5.54 -17.07 0.93
N ILE A 268 6.51 -17.28 0.05
CA ILE A 268 6.36 -18.07 -1.18
C ILE A 268 6.78 -19.52 -0.86
N GLU A 269 5.81 -20.36 -0.49
CA GLU A 269 6.07 -21.75 -0.06
C GLU A 269 6.75 -22.61 -1.13
N GLU A 270 6.43 -22.40 -2.41
CA GLU A 270 7.02 -23.13 -3.55
C GLU A 270 8.14 -22.35 -4.26
N PHE A 271 8.84 -21.44 -3.56
CA PHE A 271 9.98 -20.74 -4.14
C PHE A 271 11.14 -21.71 -4.39
N ILE A 272 11.53 -21.85 -5.66
CA ILE A 272 12.66 -22.71 -6.05
C ILE A 272 13.96 -22.03 -5.58
N PRO A 273 14.77 -22.67 -4.70
CA PRO A 273 16.02 -22.09 -4.25
C PRO A 273 16.97 -21.82 -5.42
N PRO A 274 17.48 -20.59 -5.59
CA PRO A 274 18.35 -20.25 -6.71
C PRO A 274 19.71 -20.92 -6.52
N LYS A 275 20.31 -21.40 -7.62
CA LYS A 275 21.63 -22.05 -7.59
C LYS A 275 22.75 -21.11 -7.16
N ASN A 276 22.56 -19.81 -7.36
CA ASN A 276 23.49 -18.76 -6.99
C ASN A 276 22.71 -17.51 -6.55
N PHE A 277 22.82 -17.10 -5.29
CA PHE A 277 22.20 -15.87 -4.82
C PHE A 277 22.79 -14.60 -5.47
N ASP A 278 23.99 -14.67 -6.05
CA ASP A 278 24.54 -13.56 -6.80
C ASP A 278 23.86 -13.35 -8.17
N GLU A 279 23.17 -14.34 -8.71
CA GLU A 279 22.72 -14.39 -10.11
C GLU A 279 21.26 -14.91 -10.27
N ILE A 280 20.37 -14.56 -9.32
CA ILE A 280 18.93 -14.85 -9.46
C ILE A 280 18.37 -14.12 -10.69
N SER A 281 17.61 -14.83 -11.55
CA SER A 281 17.00 -14.24 -12.74
C SER A 281 15.65 -13.53 -12.47
N ASP A 282 15.25 -12.59 -13.35
CA ASP A 282 13.91 -11.95 -13.31
C ASP A 282 12.77 -12.97 -13.38
N LYS A 283 13.02 -14.15 -13.97
CA LYS A 283 12.05 -15.26 -14.02
C LYS A 283 11.90 -15.95 -12.66
N GLU A 284 12.98 -16.17 -11.92
CA GLU A 284 12.93 -16.71 -10.56
C GLU A 284 12.29 -15.69 -9.59
N LEU A 285 12.49 -14.39 -9.81
CA LEU A 285 11.84 -13.32 -9.06
C LEU A 285 10.39 -13.01 -9.52
N ALA A 286 9.84 -13.72 -10.50
CA ALA A 286 8.49 -13.43 -11.01
C ALA A 286 7.37 -13.53 -9.95
N PRO A 287 7.36 -14.48 -8.99
CA PRO A 287 6.37 -14.48 -7.90
C PRO A 287 6.52 -13.26 -6.98
N VAL A 288 7.76 -12.89 -6.65
CA VAL A 288 8.09 -11.71 -5.83
C VAL A 288 7.57 -10.42 -6.49
N LYS A 289 7.82 -10.27 -7.79
CA LYS A 289 7.31 -9.18 -8.63
C LYS A 289 5.78 -9.13 -8.63
N SER A 290 5.13 -10.28 -8.77
CA SER A 290 3.66 -10.42 -8.73
C SER A 290 3.09 -9.92 -7.41
N PHE A 291 3.64 -10.36 -6.26
CA PHE A 291 3.20 -9.91 -4.95
C PHE A 291 3.36 -8.38 -4.77
N VAL A 292 4.55 -7.84 -5.04
CA VAL A 292 4.84 -6.40 -4.87
C VAL A 292 3.91 -5.55 -5.76
N VAL A 293 3.65 -5.98 -6.99
CA VAL A 293 2.70 -5.31 -7.89
C VAL A 293 1.26 -5.39 -7.35
N SER A 294 0.85 -6.55 -6.79
CA SER A 294 -0.48 -6.74 -6.19
C SER A 294 -0.73 -5.87 -4.95
N TYR A 295 0.31 -5.58 -4.16
CA TYR A 295 0.21 -4.67 -3.01
C TYR A 295 -0.21 -3.27 -3.47
N PHE A 296 0.34 -2.81 -4.60
CA PHE A 296 -0.03 -1.51 -5.17
C PHE A 296 -1.39 -1.51 -5.88
N ASP A 297 -1.90 -2.66 -6.35
CA ASP A 297 -3.31 -2.77 -6.75
C ASP A 297 -4.26 -2.63 -5.55
N ARG A 298 -3.94 -3.27 -4.41
CA ARG A 298 -4.70 -3.09 -3.15
C ARG A 298 -4.67 -1.61 -2.71
N LEU A 299 -3.50 -0.97 -2.70
CA LEU A 299 -3.37 0.45 -2.37
C LEU A 299 -4.21 1.34 -3.29
N ALA A 300 -4.10 1.16 -4.60
CA ALA A 300 -4.84 1.96 -5.57
C ALA A 300 -6.36 1.80 -5.43
N ALA A 301 -6.86 0.57 -5.24
CA ALA A 301 -8.26 0.31 -4.99
C ALA A 301 -8.77 0.96 -3.70
N THR A 302 -8.02 0.85 -2.59
CA THR A 302 -8.41 1.41 -1.29
C THR A 302 -8.41 2.94 -1.30
N VAL A 303 -7.41 3.59 -1.93
CA VAL A 303 -7.40 5.05 -2.12
C VAL A 303 -8.58 5.49 -2.99
N ALA A 304 -8.83 4.81 -4.10
CA ALA A 304 -9.95 5.10 -5.00
C ALA A 304 -11.32 4.95 -4.31
N GLN A 305 -11.46 3.98 -3.39
CA GLN A 305 -12.66 3.74 -2.58
C GLN A 305 -12.83 4.73 -1.42
N TYR A 306 -11.75 5.40 -0.99
CA TYR A 306 -11.81 6.52 -0.05
C TYR A 306 -12.20 7.82 -0.76
N LEU A 307 -11.53 8.15 -1.88
CA LEU A 307 -11.71 9.41 -2.59
C LEU A 307 -13.04 9.51 -3.36
N SER A 308 -13.67 8.39 -3.72
CA SER A 308 -15.04 8.37 -4.28
C SER A 308 -16.13 8.82 -3.30
N LYS A 309 -15.77 9.11 -2.04
CA LYS A 309 -16.65 9.55 -0.96
C LYS A 309 -16.31 10.97 -0.46
N GLN A 310 -15.63 11.80 -1.27
CA GLN A 310 -15.05 13.11 -0.88
C GLN A 310 -15.28 14.22 -1.93
#